data_AF-A0A923ZUM9-F1
#
_entry.id   AF-A0A923ZUM9-F1
#
_cell.length_a   1.000
_cell.length_b   1.000
_cell.length_c   1.000
_cell.angle_alpha   90.00
_cell.angle_beta   90.00
_cell.angle_gamma   90.00
#
_symmetry.space_group_name_H-M   'P 1'
#
loop_
_entity.id
_entity.type
_entity.pdbx_description
1 polymer ?
#
loop_
_entity_poly.entity_id
_entity_poly.type
_entity_poly.pdbx_seq_one_letter_code
_entity_poly.pdbx_strand_id
1 'polypeptide(L)'
;MKTHILKIVLLGFVLFMGCSKEATLMPSDDDQKLTRLSKEIEEYAKNKACSGGDNCRTMAMGSKPCGGPTSYIIYSLSKTDE
;
A
#
# COMPACT_ATOMS: atom_id res chain seq x y z
N MET A 1 -28.39 -27.86 -33.01
CA MET A 1 -28.19 -26.39 -32.84
C MET A 1 -28.64 -25.90 -31.45
N LYS A 2 -29.90 -26.14 -31.02
CA LYS A 2 -30.39 -25.79 -29.66
C LYS A 2 -29.55 -26.34 -28.49
N THR A 3 -29.02 -27.56 -28.62
CA THR A 3 -28.17 -28.19 -27.58
C THR A 3 -26.77 -27.58 -27.46
N HIS A 4 -26.26 -26.95 -28.52
CA HIS A 4 -24.97 -26.25 -28.49
C HIS A 4 -25.12 -24.83 -27.92
N ILE A 5 -26.24 -24.16 -28.23
CA ILE A 5 -26.60 -22.87 -27.62
C ILE A 5 -26.73 -23.03 -26.10
N LEU A 6 -27.36 -24.11 -25.63
CA LEU A 6 -27.48 -24.40 -24.20
C LEU A 6 -26.12 -24.58 -23.51
N LYS A 7 -25.17 -25.27 -24.15
CA LYS A 7 -23.82 -25.48 -23.62
C LYS A 7 -23.00 -24.17 -23.57
N ILE A 8 -23.15 -23.30 -24.56
CA ILE A 8 -22.46 -22.00 -24.61
C ILE A 8 -22.98 -21.06 -23.51
N VAL A 9 -24.30 -21.05 -23.26
CA VAL A 9 -24.89 -20.26 -22.17
C VAL A 9 -24.40 -20.75 -20.80
N LEU A 10 -24.28 -22.07 -20.62
CA LEU A 10 -23.79 -22.67 -19.38
C LEU A 10 -22.30 -22.39 -19.14
N LEU A 11 -21.48 -22.37 -20.21
CA LEU A 11 -20.07 -21.99 -20.15
C LEU A 11 -19.89 -20.48 -19.86
N GLY A 12 -20.76 -19.64 -20.44
CA GLY A 12 -20.75 -18.20 -20.21
C GLY A 12 -21.09 -17.80 -18.77
N PHE A 13 -22.02 -18.50 -18.12
CA PHE A 13 -22.41 -18.22 -16.72
C PHE A 13 -21.27 -18.44 -15.72
N VAL A 14 -20.40 -19.41 -15.98
CA VAL A 14 -19.23 -19.70 -15.13
C VAL A 14 -18.18 -18.58 -15.20
N LEU A 15 -18.05 -17.91 -16.34
CA LEU A 15 -17.08 -16.82 -16.54
C LEU A 15 -17.49 -15.51 -15.84
N PHE A 16 -18.79 -15.29 -15.57
CA PHE A 16 -19.27 -14.09 -14.88
C PHE A 16 -19.12 -14.15 -13.35
N MET A 17 -18.99 -15.35 -12.75
CA MET A 17 -18.73 -15.49 -11.30
C MET A 17 -17.25 -15.36 -10.91
N GLY A 18 -16.36 -15.09 -11.87
CA GLY A 18 -14.92 -14.96 -11.63
C GLY A 18 -14.47 -13.66 -10.94
N CYS A 19 -15.36 -12.69 -10.75
CA CYS A 19 -15.00 -11.37 -10.22
C CYS A 19 -15.93 -10.92 -9.09
N SER A 20 -15.83 -11.57 -7.93
CA SER A 20 -16.26 -11.04 -6.63
C SER A 20 -15.61 -11.85 -5.52
N LYS A 21 -14.30 -11.70 -5.37
CA LYS A 21 -13.61 -12.12 -4.16
C LYS A 21 -12.70 -10.98 -3.71
N GLU A 22 -13.35 -9.90 -3.28
CA GLU A 22 -12.83 -9.08 -2.19
C GLU A 22 -12.80 -10.03 -0.98
N ALA A 23 -11.74 -10.84 -0.88
CA ALA A 23 -11.46 -11.50 0.38
C ALA A 23 -11.24 -10.34 1.35
N THR A 24 -12.18 -10.14 2.27
CA THR A 24 -11.96 -9.28 3.43
C THR A 24 -10.80 -9.90 4.19
N LEU A 25 -9.59 -9.57 3.79
CA LEU A 25 -8.36 -9.91 4.48
C LEU A 25 -8.43 -9.05 5.74
N MET A 26 -8.81 -9.67 6.86
CA MET A 26 -8.59 -9.02 8.14
C MET A 26 -7.10 -8.66 8.20
N PRO A 27 -6.75 -7.41 8.56
CA PRO A 27 -5.36 -7.02 8.71
C PRO A 27 -4.67 -8.02 9.63
N SER A 28 -3.59 -8.61 9.15
CA SER A 28 -2.76 -9.48 9.95
C SER A 28 -2.09 -8.69 11.08
N ASP A 29 -1.58 -9.40 12.09
CA ASP A 29 -0.76 -8.78 13.14
C ASP A 29 0.45 -8.04 12.54
N ASP A 30 1.00 -8.55 11.43
CA ASP A 30 2.07 -7.90 10.68
C ASP A 30 1.61 -6.60 10.01
N ASP A 31 0.40 -6.55 9.44
CA ASP A 31 -0.17 -5.32 8.87
C ASP A 31 -0.36 -4.24 9.94
N GLN A 32 -0.83 -4.63 11.13
CA GLN A 32 -0.97 -3.72 12.27
C GLN A 32 0.40 -3.22 12.75
N LYS A 33 1.38 -4.13 12.84
CA LYS A 33 2.75 -3.78 13.23
C LYS A 33 3.40 -2.83 12.23
N LEU A 34 3.24 -3.09 10.93
CA LEU A 34 3.76 -2.22 9.86
C LEU A 34 3.11 -0.85 9.91
N THR A 35 1.80 -0.78 10.16
CA THR A 35 1.07 0.48 10.33
C THR A 35 1.62 1.27 11.52
N ARG A 36 1.82 0.61 12.67
CA ARG A 36 2.41 1.23 13.87
C ARG A 36 3.82 1.77 13.61
N LEU A 37 4.71 0.96 13.04
CA LEU A 37 6.09 1.35 12.76
C LEU A 37 6.16 2.50 11.75
N SER A 38 5.30 2.48 10.72
CA SER A 38 5.22 3.57 9.75
C SER A 38 4.86 4.89 10.42
N LYS A 39 3.90 4.85 11.35
CA LYS A 39 3.51 6.03 12.13
C LYS A 39 4.62 6.52 13.05
N GLU A 40 5.33 5.61 13.73
CA GLU A 40 6.49 5.96 14.56
C GLU A 40 7.56 6.68 13.74
N ILE A 41 7.88 6.19 12.53
CA ILE A 41 8.84 6.84 11.63
C ILE A 41 8.38 8.26 11.26
N GLU A 42 7.09 8.44 10.94
CA GLU A 42 6.53 9.76 10.63
C GLU A 42 6.61 10.71 11.82
N GLU A 43 6.34 10.22 13.03
CA GLU A 43 6.46 11.00 14.27
C GLU A 43 7.90 11.43 14.54
N TYR A 44 8.87 10.52 14.38
CA TYR A 44 10.30 10.83 14.48
C TYR A 44 10.75 11.87 13.45
N ALA A 45 10.20 11.83 12.24
CA ALA A 45 10.53 12.78 11.18
C ALA A 45 9.88 14.16 11.39
N LYS A 46 8.65 14.20 11.94
CA LYS A 46 7.87 15.44 12.11
C LYS A 46 8.51 16.45 13.06
N ASN A 47 9.20 15.98 14.10
CA ASN A 47 9.64 16.85 15.19
C ASN A 47 10.90 17.69 14.87
N LYS A 48 11.35 17.68 13.62
CA LYS A 48 12.68 18.17 13.26
C LYS A 48 12.53 19.29 12.26
N ALA A 49 12.42 20.51 12.79
CA ALA A 49 12.26 21.75 12.04
C ALA A 49 13.19 21.77 10.82
N CYS A 50 12.62 21.52 9.64
CA CYS A 50 13.29 21.82 8.39
C CYS A 50 12.70 23.12 7.87
N SER A 51 13.29 24.23 8.31
CA SER A 51 12.96 25.55 7.79
C SER A 51 13.74 25.73 6.48
N GLY A 52 13.18 25.22 5.37
CA GLY A 52 13.64 25.37 3.98
C GLY A 52 15.14 25.57 3.72
N GLY A 53 15.83 24.56 3.19
CA GLY A 53 17.23 24.63 2.75
C GLY A 53 17.85 23.25 2.52
N ASP A 54 19.18 23.17 2.36
CA ASP A 54 19.96 21.94 2.09
C ASP A 54 19.89 20.85 3.19
N ASN A 55 19.22 21.15 4.29
CA ASN A 55 19.12 20.29 5.48
C ASN A 55 17.91 19.34 5.44
N CYS A 56 17.04 19.45 4.42
CA CYS A 56 15.93 18.53 4.19
C CYS A 56 16.34 17.41 3.23
N ARG A 57 16.01 16.17 3.57
CA ARG A 57 16.11 15.03 2.64
C ARG A 57 14.81 14.26 2.58
N THR A 58 14.64 13.52 1.50
CA THR A 58 13.51 12.61 1.31
C THR A 58 13.99 11.17 1.40
N MET A 59 13.17 10.33 2.01
CA MET A 59 13.36 8.88 2.02
C MET A 59 12.11 8.18 1.47
N ALA A 60 12.33 7.14 0.67
CA ALA A 60 11.27 6.30 0.15
C ALA A 60 10.76 5.35 1.26
N MET A 61 9.44 5.20 1.40
CA MET A 61 8.82 4.31 2.38
C MET A 61 7.87 3.31 1.71
N GLY A 62 8.03 2.04 2.09
CA GLY A 62 7.26 0.92 1.54
C GLY A 62 7.61 0.58 0.10
N SER A 63 6.91 -0.41 -0.45
CA SER A 63 7.03 -0.84 -1.84
C SER A 63 5.65 -1.24 -2.38
N LYS A 64 5.26 -0.68 -3.52
CA LYS A 64 4.04 -1.06 -4.22
C LYS A 64 4.23 -2.40 -4.96
N PRO A 65 3.15 -3.15 -5.24
CA PRO A 65 3.23 -4.42 -5.96
C PRO A 65 3.88 -4.31 -7.35
N CYS A 66 3.68 -3.19 -8.05
CA CYS A 66 4.24 -2.93 -9.37
C CYS A 66 5.54 -2.09 -9.33
N GLY A 67 6.18 -2.01 -8.16
CA GLY A 67 7.40 -1.25 -7.96
C GLY A 67 7.20 0.21 -7.55
N GLY A 68 8.27 0.80 -7.03
CA GLY A 68 8.28 2.14 -6.44
C GLY A 68 7.71 2.17 -5.02
N PRO A 69 7.98 3.24 -4.26
CA PRO A 69 7.55 3.33 -2.87
C PRO A 69 6.07 3.68 -2.73
N THR A 70 5.52 3.33 -1.57
CA THR A 70 4.15 3.67 -1.18
C THR A 70 4.02 5.15 -0.85
N SER A 71 5.02 5.71 -0.15
CA SER A 71 5.09 7.12 0.23
C SER A 71 6.54 7.61 0.30
N TYR A 72 6.72 8.92 0.51
CA TYR A 72 8.01 9.52 0.82
C TYR A 72 7.90 10.32 2.10
N ILE A 73 8.92 10.26 2.94
CA ILE A 73 9.02 11.03 4.18
C ILE A 73 10.09 12.10 4.01
N ILE A 74 9.80 13.31 4.48
CA ILE A 74 10.77 14.40 4.58
C ILE A 74 11.35 14.40 5.99
N TYR A 75 12.66 14.46 6.12
CA TYR A 75 13.35 14.52 7.41
C TYR A 75 14.50 15.54 7.38
N SER A 76 14.88 16.03 8.56
CA SER A 76 15.99 16.95 8.75
C SER A 76 17.29 16.21 9.02
N LEU A 77 18.39 16.65 8.40
CA LEU A 77 19.75 16.17 8.68
C LEU A 77 20.38 16.82 9.91
N SER A 78 19.93 18.02 10.29
CA SER A 78 20.58 18.85 11.32
C SER A 78 20.04 18.62 12.72
N LYS A 79 18.89 17.95 12.82
CA LYS A 79 18.29 17.53 14.07
C LYS A 79 17.98 16.06 13.85
N THR A 80 18.70 15.16 14.51
CA THR A 80 18.48 13.70 14.46
C THR A 80 18.34 13.10 15.86
N ASP A 81 18.70 13.85 16.89
CA ASP A 81 18.62 13.45 18.30
C ASP A 81 18.04 14.63 19.11
N GLU A 82 16.94 14.38 19.82
CA GLU A 82 16.50 15.20 20.96
C GLU A 82 16.14 14.21 22.09
#